data_AF-R7LJM4-F1
#
_entry.id   AF-R7LJM4-F1
#
_cell.length_a   1.000
_cell.length_b   1.000
_cell.length_c   1.000
_cell.angle_alpha   90.00
_cell.angle_beta   90.00
_cell.angle_gamma   90.00
#
_symmetry.space_group_name_H-M   'P 1'
#
loop_
_entity.id
_entity.type
_entity.pdbx_description
1 polymer ?
#
loop_
_entity_poly.entity_id
_entity_poly.type
_entity_poly.pdbx_seq_one_letter_code
_entity_poly.pdbx_strand_id
1 'polypeptide(L)'
;MLEKFRKFFLSKILKRKYYRTGKCNACGKCCTQIYVKHYKHVIQDEEEFKKLQYLHRFYTYLKIIGKDEIGLVFECQNLDSETHKCKIHKNRPGICRRYPQEELFSMGGALSDDCGYKMEPIISFSEVLEKEIKRLR
;
A
#
# COMPACT_ATOMS: atom_id res chain seq x y z
N MET A 1 -2.38 12.96 -27.68
CA MET A 1 -2.68 11.58 -28.10
C MET A 1 -2.01 10.53 -27.23
N LEU A 2 -0.71 10.66 -26.93
CA LEU A 2 0.05 9.68 -26.12
C LEU A 2 -0.55 9.42 -24.72
N GLU A 3 -1.00 10.47 -24.02
CA GLU A 3 -1.61 10.32 -22.69
C GLU A 3 -2.94 9.56 -22.71
N LYS A 4 -3.79 9.79 -23.71
CA LYS A 4 -5.05 9.06 -23.86
C LYS A 4 -4.80 7.57 -24.07
N PHE A 5 -3.80 7.24 -24.88
CA PHE A 5 -3.38 5.86 -25.11
C PHE A 5 -2.80 5.22 -23.84
N ARG A 6 -1.94 5.96 -23.11
CA ARG A 6 -1.39 5.50 -21.81
C ARG A 6 -2.48 5.28 -20.78
N LYS A 7 -3.42 6.22 -20.62
CA LYS A 7 -4.59 6.08 -19.74
C LYS A 7 -5.42 4.85 -20.10
N PHE A 8 -5.71 4.67 -21.39
CA PHE A 8 -6.44 3.50 -21.90
C PHE A 8 -5.72 2.20 -21.57
N PHE A 9 -4.43 2.10 -21.88
CA PHE A 9 -3.64 0.89 -21.62
C PHE A 9 -3.59 0.56 -20.12
N LEU A 10 -3.28 1.54 -19.28
CA LEU A 10 -3.16 1.31 -17.83
C LEU A 10 -4.52 0.94 -17.19
N SER A 11 -5.60 1.62 -17.57
CA SER A 11 -6.91 1.41 -16.95
C SER A 11 -7.69 0.23 -17.53
N LYS A 12 -7.62 -0.01 -18.85
CA LYS A 12 -8.43 -1.03 -19.53
C LYS A 12 -7.69 -2.35 -19.70
N ILE A 13 -6.38 -2.32 -19.95
CA ILE A 13 -5.57 -3.53 -20.16
C ILE A 13 -4.97 -4.00 -18.83
N LEU A 14 -4.24 -3.11 -18.14
CA LEU A 14 -3.61 -3.47 -16.85
C LEU A 14 -4.54 -3.35 -15.64
N LYS A 15 -5.77 -2.89 -15.83
CA LYS A 15 -6.80 -2.72 -14.77
C LYS A 15 -6.33 -1.91 -13.56
N ARG A 16 -5.38 -0.99 -13.75
CA ARG A 16 -4.93 -0.05 -12.70
C ARG A 16 -5.94 1.08 -12.55
N LYS A 17 -6.18 1.49 -11.32
CA LYS A 17 -7.08 2.60 -10.99
C LYS A 17 -6.33 3.89 -10.72
N TYR A 18 -5.09 3.80 -10.23
CA TYR A 18 -4.34 4.96 -9.75
C TYR A 18 -2.93 5.04 -10.33
N TYR A 19 -2.46 6.27 -10.55
CA TYR A 19 -1.06 6.61 -10.70
C TYR A 19 -0.43 6.76 -9.32
N ARG A 20 0.66 6.02 -9.07
CA ARG A 20 1.52 6.27 -7.91
C ARG A 20 2.50 7.38 -8.25
N THR A 21 2.31 8.55 -7.66
CA THR A 21 3.15 9.75 -7.83
C THR A 21 3.86 10.11 -6.53
N GLY A 22 4.84 11.02 -6.59
CA GLY A 22 5.61 11.46 -5.43
C GLY A 22 6.73 10.50 -5.00
N LYS A 23 7.24 10.69 -3.77
CA LYS A 23 8.38 9.93 -3.23
C LYS A 23 8.26 9.76 -1.72
N CYS A 24 8.94 8.74 -1.18
CA CYS A 24 8.99 8.53 0.26
C CYS A 24 9.68 9.71 0.97
N ASN A 25 9.00 10.31 1.96
CA ASN A 25 9.57 11.33 2.85
C ASN A 25 10.29 10.74 4.07
N ALA A 26 10.33 9.41 4.19
CA ALA A 26 10.83 8.71 5.37
C ALA A 26 10.13 9.12 6.68
N CYS A 27 8.82 9.40 6.64
CA CYS A 27 8.00 9.77 7.81
C CYS A 27 7.71 8.63 8.79
N GLY A 28 8.07 7.39 8.47
CA GLY A 28 7.91 6.23 9.37
C GLY A 28 6.49 5.70 9.56
N LYS A 29 5.44 6.43 9.15
CA LYS A 29 4.04 6.06 9.41
C LYS A 29 3.66 4.68 8.84
N CYS A 30 4.11 4.35 7.63
CA CYS A 30 3.88 3.03 7.03
C CYS A 30 4.56 1.86 7.76
N CYS A 31 5.39 2.14 8.78
CA CYS A 31 6.07 1.15 9.60
C CYS A 31 5.38 0.87 10.94
N THR A 32 4.35 1.64 11.32
CA THR A 32 3.76 1.62 12.68
C THR A 32 2.58 0.66 12.84
N GLN A 33 1.67 0.63 11.86
CA GLN A 33 0.48 -0.23 11.86
C GLN A 33 0.34 -0.90 10.50
N ILE A 34 0.81 -2.12 10.41
CA ILE A 34 0.91 -2.88 9.18
C ILE A 34 -0.05 -4.06 9.26
N TYR A 35 -0.94 -4.16 8.27
CA TYR A 35 -1.64 -5.41 7.97
C TYR A 35 -0.89 -6.14 6.86
N VAL A 36 -0.67 -7.44 7.08
CA VAL A 36 0.02 -8.28 6.10
C VAL A 36 -1.01 -9.16 5.42
N LYS A 37 -1.27 -8.88 4.14
CA LYS A 37 -2.07 -9.75 3.29
C LYS A 37 -1.20 -10.84 2.70
N HIS A 38 -1.50 -12.09 3.04
CA HIS A 38 -0.85 -13.27 2.48
C HIS A 38 -1.86 -14.03 1.60
N TYR A 39 -1.55 -14.17 0.30
CA TYR A 39 -2.47 -14.66 -0.73
C TYR A 39 -3.83 -13.90 -0.73
N LYS A 40 -4.88 -14.51 -0.18
CA LYS A 40 -6.26 -14.03 -0.26
C LYS A 40 -6.78 -13.42 1.05
N HIS A 41 -6.07 -13.58 2.16
CA HIS A 41 -6.49 -13.11 3.48
C HIS A 41 -5.40 -12.29 4.18
N VAL A 42 -5.80 -11.54 5.21
CA VAL A 42 -4.88 -10.91 6.16
C VAL A 42 -4.50 -11.96 7.18
N ILE A 43 -3.23 -12.02 7.58
CA ILE A 43 -2.76 -12.99 8.58
C ILE A 43 -3.50 -12.73 9.90
N GLN A 44 -4.16 -13.76 10.43
CA GLN A 44 -4.95 -13.66 11.67
C GLN A 44 -4.34 -14.43 12.83
N ASP A 45 -3.44 -15.35 12.54
CA ASP A 45 -2.89 -16.32 13.48
C ASP A 45 -1.37 -16.17 13.64
N GLU A 46 -0.90 -16.28 14.88
CA GLU A 46 0.52 -16.11 15.19
C GLU A 46 1.37 -17.29 14.73
N GLU A 47 0.81 -18.50 14.69
CA GLU A 47 1.49 -19.69 14.20
C GLU A 47 1.70 -19.61 12.67
N GLU A 48 0.68 -19.14 11.93
CA GLU A 48 0.81 -18.81 10.50
C GLU A 48 1.94 -17.79 10.30
N PHE A 49 1.97 -16.72 11.09
CA PHE A 49 3.03 -15.72 11.00
C PHE A 49 4.42 -16.29 11.29
N LYS A 50 4.56 -17.12 12.33
CA LYS A 50 5.83 -17.81 12.65
C LYS A 50 6.30 -18.66 11.47
N LYS A 51 5.40 -19.42 10.82
CA LYS A 51 5.73 -20.19 9.61
C LYS A 51 6.26 -19.30 8.49
N LEU A 52 5.64 -18.14 8.28
CA LEU A 52 6.06 -17.17 7.25
C LEU A 52 7.45 -16.57 7.52
N GLN A 53 7.82 -16.39 8.78
CA GLN A 53 9.16 -15.93 9.16
C GLN A 53 10.28 -16.87 8.69
N TYR A 54 10.03 -18.17 8.64
CA TYR A 54 10.99 -19.14 8.07
C TYR A 54 11.08 -19.09 6.55
N LEU A 55 10.00 -18.70 5.87
CA LEU A 55 9.93 -18.70 4.40
C LEU A 55 10.56 -17.46 3.77
N HIS A 56 10.44 -16.29 4.41
CA HIS A 56 10.95 -15.06 3.80
C HIS A 56 11.40 -14.02 4.84
N ARG A 57 12.64 -13.54 4.68
CA ARG A 57 13.31 -12.60 5.60
C ARG A 57 12.51 -11.32 5.89
N PHE A 58 11.66 -10.87 4.98
CA PHE A 58 10.80 -9.70 5.24
C PHE A 58 9.96 -9.85 6.52
N TYR A 59 9.39 -11.03 6.76
CA TYR A 59 8.50 -11.22 7.91
C TYR A 59 9.26 -11.19 9.25
N THR A 60 10.58 -11.44 9.24
CA THR A 60 11.40 -11.32 10.46
C THR A 60 11.61 -9.86 10.87
N TYR A 61 11.31 -8.89 10.01
CA TYR A 61 11.33 -7.47 10.35
C TYR A 61 10.06 -6.99 11.04
N LEU A 62 9.03 -7.82 11.13
CA LEU A 62 7.74 -7.45 11.68
C LEU A 62 7.60 -8.00 13.11
N LYS A 63 7.01 -7.20 13.98
CA LYS A 63 6.65 -7.55 15.36
C LYS A 63 5.15 -7.42 15.50
N ILE A 64 4.49 -8.41 16.10
CA ILE A 64 3.07 -8.33 16.42
C ILE A 64 2.89 -7.32 17.56
N ILE A 65 2.00 -6.35 17.35
CA ILE A 65 1.65 -5.33 18.36
C ILE A 65 0.20 -5.44 18.85
N GLY A 66 -0.63 -6.20 18.14
CA GLY A 66 -2.02 -6.42 18.50
C GLY A 66 -2.75 -7.29 17.49
N LYS A 67 -4.04 -7.46 17.72
CA LYS A 67 -4.97 -8.19 16.86
C LYS A 67 -6.32 -7.50 16.91
N ASP A 68 -6.96 -7.36 15.75
CA ASP A 68 -8.32 -6.82 15.61
C ASP A 68 -9.19 -7.74 14.74
N GLU A 69 -10.37 -7.26 14.35
CA GLU A 69 -11.32 -7.98 13.50
C GLU A 69 -10.78 -8.26 12.09
N ILE A 70 -9.82 -7.46 11.61
CA ILE A 70 -9.19 -7.61 10.30
C ILE A 70 -8.11 -8.69 10.39
N GLY A 71 -7.27 -8.64 11.43
CA GLY A 71 -6.24 -9.64 11.69
C GLY A 71 -5.14 -9.16 12.64
N LEU A 72 -3.95 -9.74 12.51
CA LEU A 72 -2.79 -9.31 13.28
C LEU A 72 -2.29 -7.95 12.79
N VAL A 73 -1.99 -7.08 13.76
CA VAL A 73 -1.41 -5.76 13.53
C VAL A 73 0.09 -5.85 13.83
N PHE A 74 0.90 -5.40 12.88
CA PHE A 74 2.35 -5.46 12.98
C PHE A 74 3.00 -4.08 13.01
N GLU A 75 4.15 -4.00 13.67
CA GLU A 75 5.09 -2.89 13.58
C GLU A 75 6.40 -3.38 12.97
N CYS A 76 7.07 -2.53 12.18
CA CYS A 76 8.38 -2.83 11.62
C CYS A 76 9.48 -2.54 12.65
N GLN A 77 10.26 -3.56 13.00
CA GLN A 77 11.40 -3.48 13.91
C GLN A 77 12.56 -2.60 13.36
N ASN A 78 12.52 -2.27 12.06
CA ASN A 78 13.46 -1.34 11.45
C ASN A 78 13.02 0.13 11.55
N LEU A 79 11.90 0.43 12.19
CA LEU A 79 11.55 1.79 12.59
C LEU A 79 12.47 2.21 13.75
N ASP A 80 13.05 3.38 13.64
CA ASP A 80 13.82 4.01 14.71
C ASP A 80 12.85 4.75 15.64
N SER A 81 12.85 4.43 16.94
CA SER A 81 11.88 4.98 17.90
C SER A 81 12.10 6.46 18.22
N GLU A 82 13.31 6.97 18.04
CA GLU A 82 13.65 8.36 18.34
C GLU A 82 13.38 9.23 17.11
N THR A 83 14.03 8.90 15.99
CA THR A 83 13.97 9.69 14.76
C THR A 83 12.73 9.42 13.91
N HIS A 84 11.99 8.34 14.19
CA HIS A 84 10.85 7.85 13.41
C HIS A 84 11.21 7.52 11.95
N LYS A 85 12.49 7.30 11.65
CA LYS A 85 12.99 6.97 10.32
C LYS A 85 13.25 5.47 10.17
N CYS A 86 13.21 4.98 8.94
CA CYS A 86 13.56 3.59 8.66
C CYS A 86 15.09 3.40 8.65
N LYS A 87 15.61 2.59 9.58
CA LYS A 87 17.04 2.28 9.73
C LYS A 87 17.66 1.68 8.47
N ILE A 88 16.88 0.91 7.72
CA ILE A 88 17.33 0.24 6.48
C ILE A 88 16.76 0.89 5.21
N HIS A 89 16.39 2.18 5.24
CA HIS A 89 15.66 2.81 4.13
C HIS A 89 16.31 2.58 2.76
N LYS A 90 17.64 2.69 2.64
CA LYS A 90 18.38 2.45 1.39
C LYS A 90 18.24 0.99 0.91
N ASN A 91 18.31 0.04 1.83
CA ASN A 91 18.26 -1.39 1.57
C ASN A 91 16.86 -2.00 1.81
N ARG A 92 15.83 -1.16 1.88
CA ARG A 92 14.46 -1.59 2.21
C ARG A 92 13.95 -2.63 1.19
N PRO A 93 13.17 -3.62 1.64
CA PRO A 93 12.71 -4.71 0.79
C PRO A 93 11.76 -4.23 -0.30
N GLY A 94 11.57 -5.06 -1.34
CA GLY A 94 10.77 -4.71 -2.52
C GLY A 94 9.35 -4.26 -2.19
N ILE A 95 8.71 -4.84 -1.18
CA ILE A 95 7.37 -4.44 -0.72
C ILE A 95 7.35 -2.97 -0.24
N CYS A 96 8.34 -2.55 0.56
CA CYS A 96 8.48 -1.16 0.99
C CYS A 96 8.79 -0.19 -0.17
N ARG A 97 9.46 -0.66 -1.23
CA ARG A 97 9.73 0.18 -2.42
C ARG A 97 8.49 0.37 -3.29
N ARG A 98 7.59 -0.62 -3.29
CA ARG A 98 6.32 -0.59 -4.04
C ARG A 98 5.20 0.13 -3.30
N TYR A 99 5.34 0.36 -2.00
CA TYR A 99 4.39 1.16 -1.23
C TYR A 99 4.19 2.57 -1.83
N PRO A 100 2.97 3.13 -1.82
CA PRO A 100 1.70 2.45 -1.52
C PRO A 100 1.18 1.63 -2.71
N GLN A 101 0.39 0.59 -2.43
CA GLN A 101 -0.32 -0.20 -3.45
C GLN A 101 -1.82 0.11 -3.44
N GLU A 102 -2.54 -0.16 -4.54
CA GLU A 102 -3.97 0.15 -4.68
C GLU A 102 -4.84 -0.60 -3.67
N GLU A 103 -4.39 -1.77 -3.22
CA GLU A 103 -5.04 -2.59 -2.21
C GLU A 103 -5.22 -1.85 -0.88
N LEU A 104 -4.32 -0.91 -0.55
CA LEU A 104 -4.43 -0.08 0.65
C LEU A 104 -5.79 0.63 0.72
N PHE A 105 -6.22 1.24 -0.39
CA PHE A 105 -7.49 1.96 -0.47
C PHE A 105 -8.69 1.02 -0.54
N SER A 106 -8.51 -0.16 -1.11
CA SER A 106 -9.57 -1.19 -1.14
C SER A 106 -9.89 -1.71 0.26
N MET A 107 -8.95 -1.60 1.20
CA MET A 107 -9.13 -1.94 2.62
C MET A 107 -9.59 -0.74 3.47
N GLY A 108 -9.94 0.39 2.87
CA GLY A 108 -10.30 1.61 3.60
C GLY A 108 -9.10 2.36 4.20
N GLY A 109 -7.88 1.95 3.89
CA GLY A 109 -6.67 2.62 4.35
C GLY A 109 -6.43 3.95 3.63
N ALA A 110 -5.85 4.90 4.35
CA ALA A 110 -5.42 6.19 3.83
C ALA A 110 -3.90 6.35 3.95
N LEU A 111 -3.34 7.23 3.12
CA LEU A 111 -1.98 7.71 3.33
C LEU A 111 -2.02 8.80 4.42
N SER A 112 -1.03 8.77 5.30
CA SER A 112 -0.84 9.87 6.26
C SER A 112 -0.51 11.18 5.52
N ASP A 113 -0.93 12.31 6.08
CA ASP A 113 -0.68 13.65 5.53
C ASP A 113 0.82 13.94 5.32
N ASP A 114 1.70 13.35 6.14
CA ASP A 114 3.15 13.50 6.02
C ASP A 114 3.78 12.62 4.92
N CYS A 115 2.98 11.74 4.29
CA CYS A 115 3.45 10.86 3.25
C CYS A 115 3.69 11.62 1.95
N GLY A 116 4.90 11.52 1.39
CA GLY A 116 5.22 12.16 0.11
C GLY A 116 4.71 11.41 -1.12
N TYR A 117 4.08 10.24 -0.94
CA TYR A 117 3.41 9.53 -2.04
C TYR A 117 1.98 10.02 -2.21
N LYS A 118 1.50 10.01 -3.46
CA LYS A 118 0.09 10.27 -3.80
C LYS A 118 -0.41 9.19 -4.75
N MET A 119 -1.71 8.97 -4.73
CA MET A 119 -2.41 8.00 -5.57
C MET A 119 -3.50 8.72 -6.33
N GLU A 120 -3.16 9.13 -7.55
CA GLU A 120 -4.01 9.98 -8.39
C GLU A 120 -4.86 9.10 -9.32
N PRO A 121 -6.17 9.31 -9.41
CA PRO A 121 -7.02 8.47 -10.23
C PRO A 121 -6.64 8.60 -11.72
N ILE A 122 -6.47 7.46 -12.40
CA ILE A 122 -6.11 7.43 -13.83
C ILE A 122 -7.23 8.04 -14.69
N ILE A 123 -8.48 7.72 -14.32
CA ILE A 123 -9.69 8.32 -14.87
C ILE A 123 -10.28 9.15 -13.75
N SER A 124 -10.37 10.47 -13.94
CA SER A 124 -10.91 11.37 -12.92
C SER A 124 -12.41 11.13 -12.68
N PHE A 125 -12.90 11.52 -11.50
CA PHE A 125 -14.33 11.44 -11.20
C PHE A 125 -15.18 12.21 -12.22
N SER A 126 -14.75 13.40 -12.62
CA SER A 126 -15.44 14.21 -13.64
C SER A 126 -15.57 13.48 -14.98
N GLU A 127 -14.50 12.80 -15.43
CA GLU A 127 -14.54 11.98 -16.66
C GLU A 127 -15.54 10.83 -16.54
N VAL A 128 -15.62 10.18 -15.37
CA VAL A 128 -16.61 9.12 -15.11
C VAL A 128 -18.03 9.71 -15.14
N LEU A 129 -18.25 10.81 -14.42
CA LEU A 129 -19.55 11.45 -14.30
C LEU A 129 -20.09 11.92 -15.66
N GLU A 130 -19.27 12.60 -16.47
CA GLU A 130 -19.65 13.04 -17.82
C GLU A 130 -20.07 11.87 -18.71
N LYS A 131 -19.37 10.74 -18.60
CA LYS A 131 -19.69 9.54 -19.37
C LYS A 131 -21.03 8.94 -18.95
N GLU A 132 -21.31 8.86 -17.66
CA GLU A 132 -22.57 8.33 -17.15
C GLU A 132 -23.75 9.25 -17.50
N ILE A 133 -23.58 10.58 -17.40
CA ILE A 133 -24.60 11.56 -17.83
C ILE A 133 -24.95 11.38 -19.31
N LYS A 134 -23.95 11.18 -20.18
CA LYS A 134 -24.17 10.94 -21.62
C LYS A 134 -24.87 9.63 -21.92
N ARG A 135 -24.78 8.63 -21.04
CA ARG A 135 -25.45 7.33 -21.20
C ARG A 135 -26.93 7.38 -20.79
N LEU A 136 -27.28 8.28 -19.87
CA LEU A 136 -28.64 8.47 -19.37
C LEU A 136 -29.50 9.37 -20.27
N ARG A 137 -28.87 10.11 -21.19
CA ARG A 137 -29.53 10.86 -22.27
C ARG A 137 -29.68 9.97 -23.49
#